data_AF-A0A1F4W2P2-F1
#
_entry.id   AF-A0A1F4W2P2-F1
#
_cell.length_a   1.000
_cell.length_b   1.000
_cell.length_c   1.000
_cell.angle_alpha   90.00
_cell.angle_beta   90.00
_cell.angle_gamma   90.00
#
_symmetry.space_group_name_H-M   'P 1'
#
loop_
_entity.id
_entity.type
_entity.pdbx_description
1 polymer ?
#
loop_
_entity_poly.entity_id
_entity_poly.type
_entity_poly.pdbx_seq_one_letter_code
_entity_poly.pdbx_strand_id
1 'polypeptide(L)'
;MPELSKTKRLDKIRTIQQISENHCGPAVVQMLLENIGIETTQELITKAGGSNESMLDRYGMRVDQFAKAVFVIAPTASLWTKEKATVNDIKKLLEVYDHPVGIEWQGLFEDSLEEEDPDEDYGHYSIVSHVDEETGNLIIVDPYKDFVDRNRIVSNKIFVKRWWDNNAYMDEVTCKLKHKKDVRLLFIIADNSETFPEELGLTKVRQASCNT
;
A
#
# COMPACT_ATOMS: atom_id res chain seq x y z
N MET A 1 32.14 8.42 -10.35
CA MET A 1 31.01 8.30 -11.30
C MET A 1 30.69 6.82 -11.48
N PRO A 2 29.42 6.41 -11.56
CA PRO A 2 28.31 7.18 -12.11
C PRO A 2 27.24 7.62 -11.08
N GLU A 3 26.51 8.66 -11.49
CA GLU A 3 25.32 9.20 -10.86
C GLU A 3 24.21 8.15 -10.73
N LEU A 4 23.66 7.97 -9.54
CA LEU A 4 22.32 7.44 -9.36
C LEU A 4 21.34 8.62 -9.32
N SER A 5 21.22 9.32 -10.43
CA SER A 5 19.99 10.05 -10.75
C SER A 5 19.06 9.05 -11.46
N LYS A 6 18.53 8.09 -10.69
CA LYS A 6 17.29 7.42 -11.11
C LYS A 6 16.18 8.36 -10.67
N THR A 7 15.81 9.30 -11.54
CA THR A 7 14.56 10.07 -11.41
C THR A 7 13.44 9.09 -11.07
N LYS A 8 12.85 9.22 -9.88
CA LYS A 8 11.64 8.48 -9.52
C LYS A 8 10.59 8.83 -10.58
N ARG A 9 9.88 7.82 -11.08
CA ARG A 9 8.95 8.01 -12.20
C ARG A 9 7.53 8.21 -11.67
N LEU A 10 7.29 9.31 -10.96
CA LEU A 10 5.91 9.70 -10.67
C LEU A 10 5.09 9.93 -11.95
N ASP A 11 5.76 10.32 -13.04
CA ASP A 11 5.12 10.63 -14.33
C ASP A 11 4.40 9.45 -14.99
N LYS A 12 4.59 8.21 -14.49
CA LYS A 12 3.75 7.03 -14.72
C LYS A 12 4.26 5.87 -13.88
N ILE A 13 3.62 5.61 -12.74
CA ILE A 13 3.74 4.32 -12.06
C ILE A 13 3.31 3.24 -13.06
N ARG A 14 4.10 2.19 -13.21
CA ARG A 14 3.71 1.03 -14.00
C ARG A 14 2.59 0.31 -13.27
N THR A 15 1.38 0.34 -13.81
CA THR A 15 0.26 -0.43 -13.26
C THR A 15 0.50 -1.93 -13.45
N ILE A 16 0.31 -2.70 -12.39
CA ILE A 16 0.47 -4.15 -12.36
C ILE A 16 -0.82 -4.75 -11.81
N GLN A 17 -1.42 -5.66 -12.59
CA GLN A 17 -2.64 -6.37 -12.18
C GLN A 17 -2.32 -7.36 -11.06
N GLN A 18 -3.19 -7.46 -10.04
CA GLN A 18 -3.12 -8.53 -9.05
C GLN A 18 -3.35 -9.90 -9.70
N ILE A 19 -2.56 -10.91 -9.32
CA ILE A 19 -2.64 -12.26 -9.91
C ILE A 19 -3.81 -13.09 -9.38
N SER A 20 -4.37 -12.72 -8.22
CA SER A 20 -5.63 -13.26 -7.69
C SER A 20 -6.35 -12.21 -6.86
N GLU A 21 -7.59 -12.49 -6.46
CA GLU A 21 -8.44 -11.59 -5.64
C GLU A 21 -7.76 -11.19 -4.31
N ASN A 22 -6.81 -12.00 -3.81
CA ASN A 22 -6.11 -11.78 -2.54
C ASN A 22 -4.71 -11.15 -2.68
N HIS A 23 -4.30 -10.76 -3.90
CA HIS A 23 -2.96 -10.24 -4.21
C HIS A 23 -2.88 -8.70 -4.40
N CYS A 24 -3.92 -7.94 -4.05
CA CYS A 24 -3.89 -6.47 -4.17
C CYS A 24 -2.69 -5.84 -3.43
N GLY A 25 -2.41 -6.30 -2.20
CA GLY A 25 -1.25 -5.90 -1.40
C GLY A 25 0.10 -6.18 -2.07
N PRO A 26 0.40 -7.46 -2.42
CA PRO A 26 1.57 -7.81 -3.21
C PRO A 26 1.74 -7.02 -4.50
N ALA A 27 0.66 -6.77 -5.25
CA ALA A 27 0.71 -5.97 -6.48
C ALA A 27 1.11 -4.52 -6.19
N VAL A 28 0.55 -3.90 -5.14
CA VAL A 28 0.95 -2.55 -4.69
C VAL A 28 2.42 -2.50 -4.29
N VAL A 29 2.90 -3.46 -3.51
CA VAL A 29 4.31 -3.53 -3.11
C VAL A 29 5.23 -3.71 -4.33
N GLN A 30 4.83 -4.51 -5.32
CA GLN A 30 5.59 -4.66 -6.56
C GLN A 30 5.69 -3.32 -7.31
N MET A 31 4.56 -2.61 -7.50
CA MET A 31 4.55 -1.31 -8.16
C MET A 31 5.44 -0.28 -7.45
N LEU A 32 5.41 -0.25 -6.12
CA LEU A 32 6.24 0.66 -5.32
C LEU A 32 7.74 0.31 -5.38
N LEU A 33 8.11 -0.97 -5.37
CA LEU A 33 9.50 -1.43 -5.53
C LEU A 33 10.03 -1.15 -6.94
N GLU A 34 9.23 -1.41 -7.97
CA GLU A 34 9.62 -1.14 -9.36
C GLU A 34 9.78 0.37 -9.60
N ASN A 35 9.03 1.24 -8.90
CA ASN A 35 9.19 2.69 -8.97
C ASN A 35 10.58 3.18 -8.50
N ILE A 36 11.21 2.47 -7.55
CA ILE A 36 12.60 2.74 -7.12
C ILE A 36 13.63 1.87 -7.87
N GLY A 37 13.20 1.18 -8.92
CA GLY A 37 14.05 0.41 -9.81
C GLY A 37 14.48 -0.95 -9.24
N ILE A 38 13.66 -1.55 -8.39
CA ILE A 38 13.83 -2.90 -7.86
C ILE A 38 12.78 -3.82 -8.49
N GLU A 39 13.24 -4.77 -9.29
CA GLU A 39 12.38 -5.75 -9.95
C GLU A 39 12.03 -6.89 -8.99
N THR A 40 10.77 -7.33 -9.00
CA THR A 40 10.26 -8.43 -8.17
C THR A 40 8.97 -8.99 -8.77
N THR A 41 8.39 -10.02 -8.14
CA THR A 41 7.06 -10.56 -8.47
C THR A 41 6.16 -10.61 -7.23
N GLN A 42 4.84 -10.71 -7.44
CA GLN A 42 3.86 -10.82 -6.35
C GLN A 42 4.08 -12.08 -5.52
N GLU A 43 4.42 -13.21 -6.14
CA GLU A 43 4.71 -14.47 -5.46
C GLU A 43 5.96 -14.35 -4.58
N LEU A 44 7.01 -13.67 -5.07
CA LEU A 44 8.21 -13.42 -4.27
C LEU A 44 7.89 -12.54 -3.06
N ILE A 45 7.08 -11.48 -3.24
CA ILE A 45 6.62 -10.62 -2.15
C ILE A 45 5.81 -11.41 -1.12
N THR A 46 4.84 -12.21 -1.57
CA THR A 46 4.02 -13.07 -0.71
C THR A 46 4.89 -14.00 0.14
N LYS A 47 5.81 -14.71 -0.51
CA LYS A 47 6.75 -15.63 0.15
C LYS A 47 7.68 -14.91 1.12
N ALA A 48 8.28 -13.79 0.70
CA ALA A 48 9.21 -13.03 1.51
C ALA A 48 8.54 -12.39 2.74
N GLY A 49 7.27 -11.99 2.62
CA GLY A 49 6.44 -11.53 3.72
C GLY A 49 6.00 -12.64 4.68
N GLY A 50 6.28 -13.91 4.35
CA GLY A 50 5.95 -15.07 5.17
C GLY A 50 4.49 -15.45 5.15
N SER A 51 3.73 -15.02 4.12
CA SER A 51 2.38 -15.55 3.88
C SER A 51 2.50 -16.78 2.98
N ASN A 52 1.82 -17.86 3.34
CA ASN A 52 1.61 -18.99 2.43
C ASN A 52 0.25 -18.84 1.73
N GLU A 53 -0.02 -19.64 0.70
CA GLU A 53 -1.28 -19.57 -0.06
C GLU A 53 -2.51 -19.61 0.84
N SER A 54 -2.57 -20.52 1.83
CA SER A 54 -3.72 -20.64 2.73
C SER A 54 -3.95 -19.42 3.64
N MET A 55 -2.87 -18.73 4.04
CA MET A 55 -2.94 -17.52 4.86
C MET A 55 -3.33 -16.33 3.99
N LEU A 56 -2.76 -16.23 2.79
CA LEU A 56 -3.09 -15.21 1.83
C LEU A 56 -4.56 -15.29 1.42
N ASP A 57 -5.04 -16.50 1.11
CA ASP A 57 -6.41 -16.69 0.65
C ASP A 57 -7.45 -16.34 1.70
N ARG A 58 -7.06 -16.36 2.97
CA ARG A 58 -7.97 -16.13 4.09
C ARG A 58 -7.87 -14.73 4.68
N TYR A 59 -6.69 -14.12 4.61
CA TYR A 59 -6.38 -12.90 5.35
C TYR A 59 -5.63 -11.85 4.53
N GLY A 60 -5.32 -12.12 3.26
CA GLY A 60 -4.45 -11.28 2.46
C GLY A 60 -3.06 -11.13 3.07
N MET A 61 -2.49 -9.94 2.94
CA MET A 61 -1.23 -9.56 3.56
C MET A 61 -1.34 -8.18 4.19
N ARG A 62 -0.74 -8.05 5.36
CA ARG A 62 -0.69 -6.79 6.12
C ARG A 62 0.60 -6.02 5.88
N VAL A 63 0.60 -4.76 6.31
CA VAL A 63 1.75 -3.85 6.13
C VAL A 63 3.02 -4.28 6.89
N ASP A 64 2.91 -4.99 8.01
CA ASP A 64 4.07 -5.60 8.68
C ASP A 64 4.70 -6.72 7.84
N GLN A 65 3.87 -7.50 7.13
CA GLN A 65 4.34 -8.51 6.18
C GLN A 65 4.94 -7.88 4.93
N PHE A 66 4.39 -6.74 4.45
CA PHE A 66 5.03 -5.96 3.39
C PHE A 66 6.41 -5.47 3.80
N ALA A 67 6.55 -4.93 5.01
CA ALA A 67 7.85 -4.46 5.52
C ALA A 67 8.88 -5.60 5.59
N LYS A 68 8.45 -6.79 6.00
CA LYS A 68 9.29 -8.01 5.97
C LYS A 68 9.69 -8.38 4.55
N ALA A 69 8.75 -8.37 3.60
CA ALA A 69 9.04 -8.66 2.19
C ALA A 69 10.04 -7.66 1.60
N VAL A 70 9.82 -6.35 1.82
CA VAL A 70 10.72 -5.28 1.37
C VAL A 70 12.12 -5.46 1.94
N PHE A 71 12.27 -5.80 3.21
CA PHE A 71 13.60 -6.03 3.78
C PHE A 71 14.34 -7.19 3.13
N VAL A 72 13.64 -8.29 2.84
CA VAL A 72 14.23 -9.49 2.24
C VAL A 72 14.60 -9.26 0.77
N ILE A 73 13.73 -8.60 0.01
CA ILE A 73 13.88 -8.40 -1.44
C ILE A 73 14.79 -7.21 -1.75
N ALA A 74 14.67 -6.14 -0.95
CA ALA A 74 15.25 -4.83 -1.17
C ALA A 74 15.95 -4.32 0.09
N PRO A 75 17.09 -4.88 0.51
CA PRO A 75 17.78 -4.48 1.75
C PRO A 75 18.29 -3.03 1.74
N THR A 76 18.33 -2.39 0.56
CA THR A 76 18.63 -0.95 0.40
C THR A 76 17.41 -0.05 0.57
N ALA A 77 16.21 -0.60 0.70
CA ALA A 77 14.97 0.15 0.88
C ALA A 77 14.31 -0.15 2.24
N SER A 78 13.30 0.63 2.58
CA SER A 78 12.45 0.40 3.74
C SER A 78 11.02 0.85 3.49
N LEU A 79 10.09 0.15 4.14
CA LEU A 79 8.70 0.54 4.20
C LEU A 79 8.45 1.49 5.38
N TRP A 80 7.82 2.63 5.09
CA TRP A 80 7.41 3.62 6.07
C TRP A 80 5.89 3.70 6.10
N THR A 81 5.31 3.88 7.28
CA THR A 81 3.86 3.99 7.48
C THR A 81 3.48 5.25 8.23
N LYS A 82 2.23 5.67 8.05
CA LYS A 82 1.56 6.63 8.93
C LYS A 82 0.12 6.21 9.11
N GLU A 83 -0.31 6.07 10.37
CA GLU A 83 -1.71 5.94 10.74
C GLU A 83 -2.33 7.32 11.01
N LYS A 84 -3.67 7.40 10.94
CA LYS A 84 -4.43 8.66 11.13
C LYS A 84 -3.99 9.77 10.17
N ALA A 85 -3.49 9.39 9.00
CA ALA A 85 -3.04 10.31 7.97
C ALA A 85 -4.20 11.17 7.42
N THR A 86 -3.83 12.20 6.68
CA THR A 86 -4.72 13.14 6.01
C THR A 86 -4.45 13.13 4.50
N VAL A 87 -5.41 13.62 3.72
CA VAL A 87 -5.19 13.81 2.27
C VAL A 87 -4.01 14.75 2.00
N ASN A 88 -3.78 15.73 2.88
CA ASN A 88 -2.62 16.62 2.79
C ASN A 88 -1.29 15.89 3.03
N ASP A 89 -1.27 14.82 3.82
CA ASP A 89 -0.06 13.99 3.97
C ASP A 89 0.25 13.25 2.67
N ILE A 90 -0.78 12.68 2.02
CA ILE A 90 -0.64 12.04 0.70
C ILE A 90 -0.10 13.06 -0.32
N LYS A 91 -0.71 14.25 -0.37
CA LYS A 91 -0.28 15.33 -1.26
C LYS A 91 1.19 15.71 -1.06
N LYS A 92 1.62 15.91 0.19
CA LYS A 92 3.02 16.23 0.49
C LYS A 92 3.96 15.13 -0.01
N LEU A 93 3.64 13.87 0.24
CA LEU A 93 4.47 12.75 -0.19
C LEU A 93 4.61 12.69 -1.70
N LEU A 94 3.52 12.93 -2.44
CA LEU A 94 3.53 12.98 -3.89
C LEU A 94 4.31 14.18 -4.43
N GLU A 95 3.97 15.40 -4.02
CA GLU A 95 4.43 16.63 -4.67
C GLU A 95 5.77 17.15 -4.15
N VAL A 96 6.08 16.91 -2.87
CA VAL A 96 7.29 17.45 -2.22
C VAL A 96 8.36 16.39 -2.08
N TYR A 97 7.98 15.16 -1.77
CA TYR A 97 8.93 14.06 -1.52
C TYR A 97 9.04 13.07 -2.69
N ASP A 98 8.27 13.29 -3.76
CA ASP A 98 8.33 12.51 -5.00
C ASP A 98 8.09 11.00 -4.76
N HIS A 99 7.15 10.68 -3.86
CA HIS A 99 6.86 9.31 -3.45
C HIS A 99 5.41 8.90 -3.75
N PRO A 100 5.20 7.83 -4.51
CA PRO A 100 3.86 7.26 -4.66
C PRO A 100 3.39 6.66 -3.33
N VAL A 101 2.09 6.80 -3.04
CA VAL A 101 1.56 6.50 -1.72
C VAL A 101 0.64 5.29 -1.78
N GLY A 102 1.07 4.19 -1.17
CA GLY A 102 0.22 3.05 -0.89
C GLY A 102 -0.82 3.39 0.19
N ILE A 103 -2.04 2.93 0.01
CA ILE A 103 -3.16 3.12 0.93
C ILE A 103 -3.86 1.78 1.18
N GLU A 104 -4.43 1.67 2.37
CA GLU A 104 -5.34 0.58 2.75
C GLU A 104 -6.71 1.18 3.05
N TRP A 105 -7.75 0.71 2.36
CA TRP A 105 -9.07 1.30 2.42
C TRP A 105 -10.15 0.25 2.09
N GLN A 106 -11.40 0.55 2.45
CA GLN A 106 -12.56 -0.18 1.94
C GLN A 106 -12.71 0.15 0.45
N GLY A 107 -12.23 -0.74 -0.42
CA GLY A 107 -12.26 -0.57 -1.87
C GLY A 107 -13.69 -0.42 -2.38
N LEU A 108 -13.84 0.21 -3.56
CA LEU A 108 -15.10 0.13 -4.30
C LEU A 108 -14.87 -0.83 -5.46
N PHE A 109 -15.75 -1.79 -5.66
CA PHE A 109 -15.66 -2.77 -6.74
C PHE A 109 -16.84 -2.70 -7.69
N GLU A 110 -17.92 -2.03 -7.29
CA GLU A 110 -19.07 -1.74 -8.13
C GLU A 110 -18.96 -0.37 -8.83
N ASP A 111 -19.71 -0.20 -9.92
CA ASP A 111 -19.71 1.02 -10.72
C ASP A 111 -20.34 2.21 -9.99
N SER A 112 -21.15 1.96 -8.95
CA SER A 112 -21.78 3.01 -8.14
C SER A 112 -21.75 2.71 -6.64
N LEU A 113 -21.74 3.76 -5.82
CA LEU A 113 -21.85 3.64 -4.36
C LEU A 113 -23.17 3.03 -3.88
N GLU A 114 -24.20 3.04 -4.73
CA GLU A 114 -25.52 2.51 -4.41
C GLU A 114 -25.58 0.99 -4.63
N GLU A 115 -24.70 0.47 -5.49
CA GLU A 115 -24.55 -0.96 -5.80
C GLU A 115 -23.59 -1.66 -4.83
N GLU A 116 -22.72 -0.90 -4.17
CA GLU A 116 -21.87 -1.42 -3.10
C GLU A 116 -22.70 -1.95 -1.93
N ASP A 117 -22.45 -3.21 -1.55
CA ASP A 117 -23.02 -3.76 -0.33
C ASP A 117 -22.41 -3.04 0.89
N PRO A 118 -23.19 -2.26 1.67
CA PRO A 118 -22.68 -1.55 2.82
C PRO A 118 -22.31 -2.48 3.99
N ASP A 119 -22.73 -3.75 3.95
CA ASP A 119 -22.43 -4.75 4.96
C ASP A 119 -21.17 -5.57 4.64
N GLU A 120 -20.57 -5.41 3.45
CA GLU A 120 -19.35 -6.10 3.05
C GLU A 120 -18.09 -5.24 3.31
N ASP A 121 -17.24 -5.71 4.23
CA ASP A 121 -15.92 -5.11 4.53
C ASP A 121 -14.88 -5.55 3.48
N TYR A 122 -14.74 -4.73 2.44
CA TYR A 122 -13.86 -4.94 1.31
C TYR A 122 -12.48 -4.28 1.49
N GLY A 123 -11.68 -4.81 2.40
CA GLY A 123 -10.29 -4.40 2.56
C GLY A 123 -9.50 -4.46 1.26
N HIS A 124 -8.90 -3.35 0.85
CA HIS A 124 -8.19 -3.24 -0.43
C HIS A 124 -6.94 -2.36 -0.33
N TYR A 125 -5.93 -2.71 -1.12
CA TYR A 125 -4.71 -1.93 -1.27
C TYR A 125 -4.65 -1.30 -2.66
N SER A 126 -4.31 -0.02 -2.71
CA SER A 126 -4.10 0.71 -3.97
C SER A 126 -3.01 1.76 -3.80
N ILE A 127 -2.63 2.44 -4.89
CA ILE A 127 -1.69 3.56 -4.85
C ILE A 127 -2.40 4.85 -5.23
N VAL A 128 -2.28 5.89 -4.40
CA VAL A 128 -2.64 7.25 -4.83
C VAL A 128 -1.47 7.82 -5.63
N SER A 129 -1.76 8.22 -6.86
CA SER A 129 -0.77 8.81 -7.79
C SER A 129 -0.89 10.33 -7.92
N HIS A 130 -2.06 10.88 -7.61
CA HIS A 130 -2.31 12.32 -7.69
C HIS A 130 -3.46 12.76 -6.78
N VAL A 131 -3.40 14.02 -6.33
CA VAL A 131 -4.46 14.71 -5.59
C VAL A 131 -4.87 15.93 -6.41
N ASP A 132 -6.06 15.90 -6.98
CA ASP A 132 -6.63 17.03 -7.71
C ASP A 132 -7.41 17.92 -6.73
N GLU A 133 -6.82 19.06 -6.37
CA GLU A 133 -7.42 20.00 -5.43
C GLU A 133 -8.56 20.83 -6.03
N GLU A 134 -8.56 21.05 -7.35
CA GLU A 134 -9.59 21.82 -8.02
C GLU A 134 -10.90 21.05 -8.01
N THR A 135 -10.84 19.76 -8.31
CA THR A 135 -12.02 18.90 -8.33
C THR A 135 -12.27 18.19 -6.99
N GLY A 136 -11.30 18.20 -6.08
CA GLY A 136 -11.39 17.55 -4.77
C GLY A 136 -11.35 16.02 -4.87
N ASN A 137 -10.61 15.49 -5.84
CA ASN A 137 -10.52 14.07 -6.16
C ASN A 137 -9.10 13.51 -5.98
N LEU A 138 -9.02 12.20 -5.75
CA LEU A 138 -7.80 11.41 -5.82
C LEU A 138 -7.78 10.62 -7.12
N ILE A 139 -6.59 10.50 -7.70
CA ILE A 139 -6.31 9.58 -8.81
C ILE A 139 -5.60 8.36 -8.25
N ILE A 140 -6.29 7.21 -8.27
CA ILE A 140 -5.82 5.96 -7.70
C ILE A 140 -5.44 4.99 -8.82
N VAL A 141 -4.24 4.44 -8.73
CA VAL A 141 -3.76 3.29 -9.50
C VAL A 141 -4.13 2.04 -8.72
N ASP A 142 -5.00 1.23 -9.30
CA ASP A 142 -5.62 0.09 -8.63
C ASP A 142 -5.23 -1.22 -9.34
N PRO A 143 -4.67 -2.20 -8.62
CA PRO A 143 -4.25 -3.46 -9.22
C PRO A 143 -5.43 -4.37 -9.62
N TYR A 144 -6.66 -4.03 -9.26
CA TYR A 144 -7.83 -4.85 -9.57
C TYR A 144 -8.07 -4.96 -11.08
N LYS A 145 -8.49 -6.13 -11.54
CA LYS A 145 -8.64 -6.48 -12.97
C LYS A 145 -9.48 -5.46 -13.77
N ASP A 146 -10.53 -4.91 -13.17
CA ASP A 146 -11.44 -3.97 -13.83
C ASP A 146 -10.92 -2.51 -13.84
N PHE A 147 -9.80 -2.27 -13.16
CA PHE A 147 -9.17 -0.96 -13.02
C PHE A 147 -7.70 -0.93 -13.47
N VAL A 148 -7.08 -2.06 -13.80
CA VAL A 148 -5.65 -2.09 -14.20
C VAL A 148 -5.34 -1.19 -15.42
N ASP A 149 -6.28 -1.08 -16.35
CA ASP A 149 -6.13 -0.29 -17.59
C ASP A 149 -6.63 1.16 -17.45
N ARG A 150 -7.14 1.56 -16.27
CA ARG A 150 -7.71 2.89 -16.04
C ARG A 150 -7.48 3.40 -14.62
N ASN A 151 -7.06 4.65 -14.49
CA ASN A 151 -7.01 5.27 -13.17
C ASN A 151 -8.42 5.45 -12.60
N ARG A 152 -8.56 5.22 -11.30
CA ARG A 152 -9.78 5.50 -10.56
C ARG A 152 -9.78 6.94 -10.10
N ILE A 153 -10.94 7.59 -10.21
CA ILE A 153 -11.14 8.95 -9.72
C ILE A 153 -12.11 8.86 -8.55
N VAL A 154 -11.64 9.20 -7.34
CA VAL A 154 -12.43 9.07 -6.12
C VAL A 154 -12.43 10.40 -5.38
N SER A 155 -13.61 10.94 -5.04
CA SER A 155 -13.64 12.18 -4.26
C SER A 155 -13.00 12.00 -2.88
N ASN A 156 -12.30 13.04 -2.43
CA ASN A 156 -11.67 13.07 -1.10
C ASN A 156 -12.66 12.73 0.02
N LYS A 157 -13.92 13.18 -0.11
CA LYS A 157 -14.99 12.93 0.85
C LYS A 157 -15.35 11.44 0.94
N ILE A 158 -15.44 10.75 -0.19
CA ILE A 158 -15.74 9.31 -0.24
C ILE A 158 -14.54 8.54 0.31
N PHE A 159 -13.36 8.84 -0.21
CA PHE A 159 -12.12 8.18 0.21
C PHE A 159 -11.93 8.24 1.72
N VAL A 160 -11.99 9.43 2.33
CA VAL A 160 -11.76 9.59 3.78
C VAL A 160 -12.75 8.78 4.63
N LYS A 161 -14.00 8.60 4.18
CA LYS A 161 -14.99 7.76 4.89
C LYS A 161 -14.64 6.26 4.82
N ARG A 162 -14.00 5.85 3.73
CA ARG A 162 -13.63 4.46 3.44
C ARG A 162 -12.17 4.14 3.78
N TRP A 163 -11.39 5.13 4.24
CA TRP A 163 -9.96 4.97 4.49
C TRP A 163 -9.67 4.30 5.83
N TRP A 164 -10.03 3.02 5.93
CA TRP A 164 -9.80 2.13 7.06
C TRP A 164 -9.95 0.67 6.64
N ASP A 165 -9.43 -0.26 7.42
CA ASP A 165 -9.68 -1.69 7.27
C ASP A 165 -9.58 -2.46 8.60
N ASN A 166 -10.14 -3.68 8.63
CA ASN A 166 -10.12 -4.60 9.76
C ASN A 166 -9.21 -5.80 9.47
N ASN A 167 -7.94 -5.68 9.82
CA ASN A 167 -6.95 -6.73 9.59
C ASN A 167 -7.00 -7.83 10.65
N ALA A 168 -7.11 -9.07 10.19
CA ALA A 168 -6.92 -10.24 11.03
C ALA A 168 -5.44 -10.62 11.09
N TYR A 169 -4.95 -10.98 12.29
CA TYR A 169 -3.58 -11.45 12.48
C TYR A 169 -3.50 -12.52 13.56
N MET A 170 -2.55 -13.44 13.39
CA MET A 170 -2.22 -14.39 14.42
C MET A 170 -1.27 -13.72 15.41
N ASP A 171 -1.67 -13.62 16.68
CA ASP A 171 -0.80 -13.09 17.73
C ASP A 171 0.36 -14.05 18.00
N GLU A 172 1.58 -13.56 17.85
CA GLU A 172 2.80 -14.38 17.93
C GLU A 172 3.04 -14.98 19.34
N VAL A 173 2.52 -14.34 20.39
CA VAL A 173 2.72 -14.79 21.78
C VAL A 173 1.65 -15.79 22.21
N THR A 174 0.41 -15.52 21.86
CA THR A 174 -0.76 -16.30 22.33
C THR A 174 -1.25 -17.31 21.30
N CYS A 175 -0.76 -17.26 20.06
CA CYS A 175 -1.23 -18.06 18.93
C CYS A 175 -2.75 -17.96 18.72
N LYS A 176 -3.33 -16.79 19.00
CA LYS A 176 -4.76 -16.52 18.83
C LYS A 176 -4.97 -15.52 17.69
N LEU A 177 -6.01 -15.77 16.90
CA LEU A 177 -6.50 -14.79 15.94
C LEU A 177 -6.97 -13.54 16.69
N LYS A 178 -6.40 -12.39 16.32
CA LYS A 178 -6.77 -11.06 16.78
C LYS A 178 -7.13 -10.22 15.58
N HIS A 179 -7.87 -9.14 15.84
CA HIS A 179 -8.22 -8.14 14.83
C HIS A 179 -7.62 -6.81 15.24
N LYS A 180 -7.10 -6.08 14.26
CA LYS A 180 -6.64 -4.70 14.41
C LYS A 180 -7.36 -3.86 13.35
N LYS A 181 -7.97 -2.76 13.79
CA LYS A 181 -8.51 -1.78 12.86
C LYS A 181 -7.42 -0.78 12.51
N ASP A 182 -7.08 -0.71 11.23
CA ASP A 182 -6.21 0.31 10.67
C ASP A 182 -7.07 1.48 10.21
N VAL A 183 -6.68 2.70 10.59
CA VAL A 183 -7.46 3.91 10.31
C VAL A 183 -6.58 4.93 9.63
N ARG A 184 -6.94 5.28 8.40
CA ARG A 184 -6.24 6.23 7.54
C ARG A 184 -4.75 5.87 7.45
N LEU A 185 -4.49 4.61 7.13
CA LEU A 185 -3.16 4.06 6.94
C LEU A 185 -2.67 4.42 5.55
N LEU A 186 -1.51 5.06 5.49
CA LEU A 186 -0.69 5.13 4.27
C LEU A 186 0.65 4.47 4.50
N PHE A 187 1.29 4.10 3.40
CA PHE A 187 2.66 3.62 3.38
C PHE A 187 3.39 4.01 2.11
N ILE A 188 4.71 4.07 2.20
CA ILE A 188 5.62 4.30 1.08
C ILE A 188 6.80 3.32 1.19
N ILE A 189 7.47 3.09 0.06
CA ILE A 189 8.77 2.41 0.04
C ILE A 189 9.81 3.43 -0.44
N ALA A 190 10.84 3.64 0.36
CA ALA A 190 11.90 4.61 0.10
C ALA A 190 13.27 3.98 0.26
N ASP A 191 14.29 4.54 -0.40
CA ASP A 191 15.67 4.13 -0.19
C ASP A 191 16.11 4.43 1.26
N ASN A 192 17.00 3.60 1.81
CA ASN A 192 17.48 3.75 3.18
C ASN A 192 18.32 5.02 3.41
N SER A 193 18.83 5.63 2.35
CA SER A 193 19.48 6.94 2.40
C SER A 193 18.50 8.11 2.53
N GLU A 194 17.22 7.91 2.23
CA GLU A 194 16.20 8.95 2.36
C GLU A 194 15.79 9.13 3.83
N THR A 195 15.59 10.38 4.21
CA THR A 195 15.12 10.77 5.54
C THR A 195 13.88 11.63 5.43
N PHE A 196 12.93 11.39 6.33
CA PHE A 196 11.68 12.15 6.41
C PHE A 196 11.67 12.97 7.70
N PRO A 197 11.23 14.23 7.67
CA PRO A 197 11.14 15.03 8.87
C PRO A 197 10.07 14.47 9.82
N GLU A 198 10.30 14.62 11.13
CA GLU A 198 9.43 14.08 12.18
C GLU A 198 8.00 14.61 12.06
N GLU A 199 7.81 15.83 11.56
CA GLU A 199 6.48 16.43 11.36
C GLU A 199 5.60 15.67 10.35
N LEU A 200 6.20 14.86 9.45
CA LEU A 200 5.42 13.97 8.59
C LEU A 200 4.80 12.81 9.38
N GLY A 201 5.32 12.47 10.56
CA GLY A 201 4.82 11.37 11.38
C GLY A 201 4.99 9.99 10.74
N LEU A 202 5.85 9.86 9.73
CA LEU A 202 6.19 8.59 9.12
C LEU A 202 7.05 7.77 10.09
N THR A 203 6.69 6.50 10.26
CA THR A 203 7.44 5.55 11.07
C THR A 203 7.95 4.43 10.19
N LYS A 204 9.25 4.14 10.25
CA LYS A 204 9.82 2.96 9.61
C LYS A 204 9.26 1.72 10.31
N VAL A 205 8.61 0.83 9.56
CA VAL A 205 8.01 -0.38 10.15
C VAL A 205 9.12 -1.28 10.66
N ARG A 206 9.14 -1.50 11.97
CA ARG A 206 10.12 -2.38 12.61
C ARG A 206 9.76 -3.82 12.29
N GLN A 207 10.78 -4.62 12.03
CA GLN A 207 10.62 -6.05 11.81
C GLN A 207 10.14 -6.72 13.10
N ALA A 208 9.05 -7.47 13.03
CA ALA A 208 8.76 -8.47 14.03
C ALA A 208 9.74 -9.64 13.82
N SER A 209 10.68 -9.80 14.75
CA SER A 209 11.57 -10.97 14.77
C SER A 209 10.91 -12.08 15.58
N CYS A 210 10.02 -12.84 14.95
CA CYS A 210 9.72 -14.18 15.42
C CYS A 210 10.82 -15.11 14.90
N ASN A 211 11.83 -15.36 15.73
CA ASN A 211 12.72 -16.49 15.53
C ASN A 211 11.88 -17.76 15.58
N THR A 212 11.94 -18.55 14.52
CA THR A 212 11.47 -19.95 14.52
C THR A 212 12.51 -20.83 15.20
#